data_AF-A0AA45WQV2-F1
#
_entry.id   AF-A0AA45WQV2-F1
#
_cell.length_a   1.000
_cell.length_b   1.000
_cell.length_c   1.000
_cell.angle_alpha   90.00
_cell.angle_beta   90.00
_cell.angle_gamma   90.00
#
_symmetry.space_group_name_H-M   'P 1'
#
loop_
_entity.id
_entity.type
_entity.pdbx_description
1 polymer ?
#
loop_
_entity_poly.entity_id
_entity_poly.type
_entity_poly.pdbx_seq_one_letter_code
_entity_poly.pdbx_strand_id
1 'polypeptide(L)'
;MAGNPATIAFSLACSPNSPIIGWKGVIRTMKPDSYLTIAPYGETEIIIQKSRFICRAKHVATEAEAVQFVQEISKKHWDATHNCYAYHITETTQKSSDDGEPAGTAGRPILEVIHAKQCLYTAVVVTRYFGGIKLGAGGLVRAYSQGAAAAIEAAGLVKRMMHQQVVITFDYSFMGKMEHELHRTGYLLETPSFADKVSWAVWTPLGEEQKLIEQVTNWTHGQAVLSLGEAEYKDVPL
;
A
#
# COMPACT_ATOMS: atom_id res chain seq x y z
N MET A 1 10.33 19.05 33.11
CA MET A 1 11.39 18.19 32.56
C MET A 1 11.04 17.89 31.12
N ALA A 2 11.53 18.71 30.20
CA ALA A 2 11.29 18.56 28.76
C ALA A 2 12.64 18.23 28.12
N GLY A 3 12.72 17.06 27.48
CA GLY A 3 13.89 16.59 26.76
C GLY A 3 14.05 17.33 25.44
N ASN A 4 15.26 17.81 25.20
CA ASN A 4 15.69 18.51 24.00
C ASN A 4 15.92 17.49 22.86
N PRO A 5 15.39 17.67 21.62
CA PRO A 5 15.78 16.83 20.50
C PRO A 5 17.17 17.24 20.01
N ALA A 6 18.05 16.24 19.87
CA ALA A 6 19.42 16.42 19.43
C ALA A 6 19.48 16.93 17.98
N THR A 7 19.95 18.16 17.80
CA THR A 7 20.37 18.70 16.50
C THR A 7 21.67 18.04 16.08
N ILE A 8 21.64 17.17 15.07
CA ILE A 8 22.85 16.68 14.42
C ILE A 8 23.19 17.65 13.29
N ALA A 9 24.11 18.57 13.56
CA ALA A 9 24.72 19.41 12.53
C ALA A 9 25.86 18.64 11.87
N PHE A 10 25.73 18.30 10.58
CA PHE A 10 26.86 17.81 9.78
C PHE A 10 27.56 18.98 9.09
N SER A 11 28.76 19.30 9.55
CA SER A 11 29.74 20.11 8.83
C SER A 11 30.43 19.23 7.79
N LEU A 12 30.12 19.38 6.50
CA LEU A 12 30.90 18.75 5.43
C LEU A 12 32.20 19.53 5.22
N ALA A 13 33.30 18.99 5.75
CA ALA A 13 34.64 19.29 5.25
C ALA A 13 34.94 18.32 4.09
N CYS A 14 35.11 18.85 2.87
CA CYS A 14 35.60 18.08 1.73
C CYS A 14 37.01 17.54 1.99
N SER A 15 37.20 16.22 1.88
CA SER A 15 38.51 15.61 1.63
C SER A 15 38.37 14.43 0.67
N PRO A 16 39.06 14.43 -0.49
CA PRO A 16 38.94 13.40 -1.51
C PRO A 16 39.97 12.29 -1.25
N ASN A 17 39.74 11.45 -0.23
CA ASN A 17 40.24 10.08 -0.11
C ASN A 17 39.99 9.55 1.31
N SER A 18 38.83 8.95 1.54
CA SER A 18 38.69 7.92 2.57
C SER A 18 37.54 6.97 2.26
N PRO A 19 37.73 5.66 2.51
CA PRO A 19 36.79 4.61 2.14
C PRO A 19 35.48 4.76 2.91
N ILE A 20 34.39 4.53 2.19
CA ILE A 20 33.00 4.64 2.67
C ILE A 20 32.79 3.65 3.82
N ILE A 21 32.72 4.16 5.05
CA ILE A 21 32.55 3.36 6.27
C ILE A 21 31.09 2.88 6.35
N GLY A 22 30.90 1.59 6.07
CA GLY A 22 30.23 0.65 6.97
C GLY A 22 28.72 0.78 7.19
N TRP A 23 27.92 0.27 6.25
CA TRP A 23 26.54 -0.13 6.53
C TRP A 23 26.56 -1.51 7.19
N LYS A 24 26.52 -1.57 8.52
CA LYS A 24 26.31 -2.82 9.27
C LYS A 24 24.83 -3.19 9.28
N GLY A 25 24.55 -4.35 8.68
CA GLY A 25 23.31 -5.10 8.61
C GLY A 25 22.19 -4.72 9.58
N VAL A 26 21.13 -4.17 9.01
CA VAL A 26 19.76 -4.43 9.47
C VAL A 26 19.26 -5.57 8.59
N ILE A 27 18.80 -6.66 9.20
CA ILE A 27 18.03 -7.68 8.48
C ILE A 27 16.76 -6.96 8.01
N ARG A 28 16.77 -6.47 6.76
CA ARG A 28 15.57 -5.97 6.11
C ARG A 28 14.63 -7.16 6.03
N THR A 29 13.61 -7.20 6.87
CA THR A 29 12.35 -7.87 6.50
C THR A 29 12.03 -7.36 5.10
N MET A 30 12.17 -8.20 4.07
CA MET A 30 12.10 -7.80 2.65
C MET A 30 10.67 -7.36 2.32
N LYS A 31 10.30 -6.17 2.75
CA LYS A 31 9.13 -5.46 2.25
C LYS A 31 9.50 -4.93 0.86
N PRO A 32 8.69 -5.20 -0.17
CA PRO A 32 9.02 -4.79 -1.52
C PRO A 32 8.98 -3.26 -1.65
N ASP A 33 9.86 -2.67 -2.46
CA ASP A 33 9.90 -1.21 -2.66
C ASP A 33 8.59 -0.69 -3.28
N SER A 34 7.85 -1.54 -3.99
CA SER A 34 6.45 -1.28 -4.36
C SER A 34 5.63 -2.56 -4.46
N TYR A 35 4.31 -2.44 -4.29
CA TYR A 35 3.37 -3.55 -4.49
C TYR A 35 2.02 -3.05 -5.02
N LEU A 36 1.26 -3.95 -5.63
CA LEU A 36 -0.14 -3.71 -5.97
C LEU A 36 -1.02 -4.16 -4.81
N THR A 37 -2.08 -3.40 -4.56
CA THR A 37 -3.15 -3.70 -3.63
C THR A 37 -4.45 -3.11 -4.18
N ILE A 38 -5.48 -3.06 -3.36
CA ILE A 38 -6.74 -2.40 -3.68
C ILE A 38 -6.94 -1.15 -2.83
N ALA A 39 -7.80 -0.25 -3.29
CA ALA A 39 -8.32 0.81 -2.44
C ALA A 39 -9.07 0.20 -1.23
N PRO A 40 -9.46 1.00 -0.21
CA PRO A 40 -9.86 0.49 1.08
C PRO A 40 -10.94 -0.60 1.05
N TYR A 41 -11.90 -0.52 0.12
CA TYR A 41 -13.03 -1.43 0.06
C TYR A 41 -13.71 -1.44 -1.32
N GLY A 42 -14.23 -2.60 -1.72
CA GLY A 42 -15.13 -2.75 -2.87
C GLY A 42 -16.20 -3.81 -2.60
N GLU A 43 -17.42 -3.56 -3.08
CA GLU A 43 -18.54 -4.51 -3.00
C GLU A 43 -19.29 -4.54 -4.33
N THR A 44 -19.71 -5.73 -4.73
CA THR A 44 -20.56 -5.94 -5.90
C THR A 44 -21.44 -7.18 -5.69
N GLU A 45 -22.50 -7.29 -6.46
CA GLU A 45 -23.40 -8.43 -6.44
C GLU A 45 -23.55 -9.02 -7.86
N ILE A 46 -23.49 -10.35 -7.96
CA ILE A 46 -23.73 -11.08 -9.21
C ILE A 46 -24.76 -12.19 -8.98
N ILE A 47 -25.64 -12.39 -9.97
CA ILE A 47 -26.63 -13.48 -9.97
C ILE A 47 -26.26 -14.49 -11.05
N ILE A 48 -26.06 -15.75 -10.67
CA ILE A 48 -25.73 -16.85 -11.59
C ILE A 48 -26.68 -18.02 -11.32
N GLN A 49 -27.48 -18.39 -12.32
CA GLN A 49 -28.48 -19.46 -12.22
C GLN A 49 -29.30 -19.37 -10.91
N LYS A 50 -29.89 -18.19 -10.67
CA LYS A 50 -30.66 -17.83 -9.46
C LYS A 50 -29.88 -17.79 -8.15
N SER A 51 -28.63 -18.28 -8.10
CA SER A 51 -27.78 -18.12 -6.92
C SER A 51 -27.27 -16.68 -6.87
N ARG A 52 -27.34 -16.06 -5.70
CA ARG A 52 -26.85 -14.70 -5.46
C ARG A 52 -25.48 -14.76 -4.82
N PHE A 53 -24.53 -14.02 -5.35
CA PHE A 53 -23.17 -13.89 -4.83
C PHE A 53 -22.91 -12.42 -4.51
N ILE A 54 -22.64 -12.14 -3.25
CA ILE A 54 -22.26 -10.80 -2.78
C ILE A 54 -20.75 -10.84 -2.51
N CYS A 55 -20.01 -10.10 -3.32
CA CYS A 55 -18.56 -10.21 -3.45
C CYS A 55 -17.93 -8.95 -2.89
N ARG A 56 -17.03 -9.10 -1.93
CA ARG A 56 -16.40 -7.98 -1.22
C ARG A 56 -14.91 -8.14 -1.19
N ALA A 57 -14.20 -7.06 -1.41
CA ALA A 57 -12.75 -6.98 -1.29
C ALA A 57 -12.39 -5.85 -0.33
N LYS A 58 -11.38 -6.05 0.51
CA LYS A 58 -10.91 -5.07 1.49
C LYS A 58 -9.40 -5.07 1.57
N HIS A 59 -8.81 -3.87 1.61
CA HIS A 59 -7.40 -3.71 1.96
C HIS A 59 -7.20 -4.07 3.43
N VAL A 60 -6.22 -4.93 3.73
CA VAL A 60 -5.92 -5.41 5.08
C VAL A 60 -4.43 -5.43 5.33
N ALA A 61 -3.97 -4.76 6.38
CA ALA A 61 -2.54 -4.64 6.69
C ALA A 61 -1.99 -5.90 7.38
N THR A 62 -2.84 -6.67 8.05
CA THR A 62 -2.45 -7.82 8.88
C THR A 62 -3.40 -9.01 8.74
N GLU A 63 -2.92 -10.20 9.11
CA GLU A 63 -3.77 -11.40 9.14
C GLU A 63 -4.94 -11.25 10.11
N ALA A 64 -4.72 -10.58 11.24
CA ALA A 64 -5.77 -10.29 12.20
C ALA A 64 -6.91 -9.45 11.57
N GLU A 65 -6.57 -8.42 10.80
CA GLU A 65 -7.56 -7.62 10.07
C GLU A 65 -8.31 -8.42 9.01
N ALA A 66 -7.62 -9.32 8.29
CA ALA A 66 -8.25 -10.21 7.33
C ALA A 66 -9.25 -11.16 8.01
N VAL A 67 -8.85 -11.78 9.13
CA VAL A 67 -9.72 -12.65 9.92
C VAL A 67 -10.92 -11.88 10.48
N GLN A 68 -10.69 -10.67 11.00
CA GLN A 68 -11.76 -9.81 11.51
C GLN A 68 -12.76 -9.45 10.40
N PHE A 69 -12.28 -9.12 9.20
CA PHE A 69 -13.14 -8.82 8.06
C PHE A 69 -13.99 -10.03 7.67
N VAL A 70 -13.41 -11.23 7.60
CA VAL A 70 -14.17 -12.46 7.34
C VAL A 70 -15.25 -12.68 8.41
N GLN A 71 -14.90 -12.54 9.69
CA GLN A 71 -15.86 -12.70 10.80
C GLN A 71 -17.00 -11.68 10.74
N GLU A 72 -16.70 -10.42 10.41
CA GLU A 72 -17.69 -9.36 10.22
C GLU A 72 -18.71 -9.75 9.14
N ILE A 73 -18.23 -10.18 7.97
CA ILE A 73 -19.09 -10.57 6.85
C ILE A 73 -19.88 -11.84 7.18
N SER A 74 -19.26 -12.85 7.78
CA SER A 74 -19.95 -14.09 8.18
C SER A 74 -21.02 -13.82 9.24
N LYS A 75 -20.81 -12.86 10.16
CA LYS A 75 -21.83 -12.45 11.13
C LYS A 75 -22.97 -11.68 10.46
N LYS A 76 -22.64 -10.78 9.52
CA LYS A 76 -23.63 -10.01 8.73
C LYS A 76 -24.50 -10.93 7.87
N HIS A 77 -23.92 -12.01 7.34
CA HIS A 77 -24.55 -12.99 6.46
C HIS A 77 -24.53 -14.39 7.09
N TRP A 78 -24.99 -14.49 8.34
CA TRP A 78 -25.02 -15.74 9.10
C TRP A 78 -25.98 -16.78 8.50
N ASP A 79 -26.96 -16.33 7.72
CA ASP A 79 -27.97 -17.13 7.03
C ASP A 79 -27.59 -17.49 5.58
N ALA A 80 -26.40 -17.07 5.12
CA ALA A 80 -25.91 -17.42 3.81
C ALA A 80 -25.63 -18.93 3.71
N THR A 81 -25.66 -19.45 2.48
CA THR A 81 -25.28 -20.84 2.23
C THR A 81 -23.79 -21.05 2.50
N HIS A 82 -22.95 -20.14 2.00
CA HIS A 82 -21.50 -20.16 2.19
C HIS A 82 -20.95 -18.72 2.20
N ASN A 83 -19.93 -18.47 3.01
CA ASN A 83 -19.09 -17.28 3.06
C ASN A 83 -17.64 -17.67 2.72
N CYS A 84 -17.41 -18.07 1.47
CA CYS A 84 -16.09 -18.48 1.01
C CYS A 84 -15.16 -17.27 0.93
N TYR A 85 -13.87 -17.46 1.23
CA TYR A 85 -12.94 -16.35 1.29
C TYR A 85 -11.52 -16.75 0.90
N ALA A 86 -10.73 -15.75 0.56
CA ALA A 86 -9.28 -15.85 0.54
C ALA A 86 -8.63 -14.50 0.89
N TYR A 87 -7.40 -14.56 1.37
CA TYR A 87 -6.57 -13.37 1.55
C TYR A 87 -5.11 -13.67 1.20
N HIS A 88 -4.42 -12.64 0.71
CA HIS A 88 -2.99 -12.63 0.44
C HIS A 88 -2.43 -11.31 0.98
N ILE A 89 -1.58 -11.41 1.99
CA ILE A 89 -1.09 -10.24 2.74
C ILE A 89 0.36 -9.99 2.39
N THR A 90 1.18 -11.04 2.49
CA THR A 90 2.58 -11.08 2.12
C THR A 90 2.85 -12.39 1.39
N GLU A 91 4.03 -12.54 0.80
CA GLU A 91 4.44 -13.77 0.10
C GLU A 91 4.26 -15.05 0.94
N THR A 92 4.43 -14.94 2.26
CA THR A 92 4.33 -16.08 3.20
C THR A 92 2.98 -16.17 3.91
N THR A 93 2.13 -15.14 3.83
CA THR A 93 0.87 -15.06 4.58
C THR A 93 -0.31 -15.01 3.63
N GLN A 94 -0.90 -16.18 3.40
CA GLN A 94 -2.06 -16.38 2.55
C GLN A 94 -2.96 -17.49 3.11
N LYS A 95 -4.27 -17.39 2.83
CA LYS A 95 -5.23 -18.43 3.20
C LYS A 95 -6.41 -18.40 2.23
N SER A 96 -7.03 -19.56 2.07
CA SER A 96 -8.32 -19.69 1.41
C SER A 96 -9.23 -20.66 2.16
N SER A 97 -10.54 -20.51 2.00
CA SER A 97 -11.56 -21.39 2.57
C SER A 97 -12.72 -21.54 1.60
N ASP A 98 -13.14 -22.78 1.36
CA ASP A 98 -14.34 -23.10 0.60
C ASP A 98 -15.63 -22.99 1.43
N ASP A 99 -15.54 -22.80 2.76
CA ASP A 99 -16.69 -22.65 3.67
C ASP A 99 -17.85 -23.63 3.44
N GLY A 100 -17.53 -24.91 3.20
CA GLY A 100 -18.52 -25.97 2.97
C GLY A 100 -18.94 -26.17 1.51
N GLU A 101 -18.47 -25.33 0.58
CA GLU A 101 -18.49 -25.68 -0.86
C GLU A 101 -17.59 -26.91 -1.12
N PRO A 102 -17.79 -27.62 -2.25
CA PRO A 102 -16.88 -28.69 -2.66
C PRO A 102 -15.42 -28.20 -2.68
N ALA A 103 -14.52 -29.04 -2.17
CA ALA A 103 -13.12 -28.69 -1.99
C ALA A 103 -12.47 -28.14 -3.27
N GLY A 104 -11.81 -26.99 -3.15
CA GLY A 104 -11.10 -26.31 -4.21
C GLY A 104 -11.99 -25.61 -5.25
N THR A 105 -13.29 -25.47 -5.00
CA THR A 105 -14.23 -24.83 -5.95
C THR A 105 -14.58 -23.39 -5.65
N ALA A 106 -14.17 -22.85 -4.50
CA ALA A 106 -14.49 -21.48 -4.09
C ALA A 106 -13.27 -20.71 -3.56
N GLY A 107 -12.73 -21.09 -2.40
CA GLY A 107 -11.63 -20.38 -1.75
C GLY A 107 -10.37 -20.32 -2.62
N ARG A 108 -9.98 -21.45 -3.22
CA ARG A 108 -8.81 -21.50 -4.11
C ARG A 108 -8.99 -20.62 -5.36
N PRO A 109 -10.12 -20.71 -6.10
CA PRO A 109 -10.42 -19.77 -7.18
C PRO A 109 -10.38 -18.28 -6.80
N ILE A 110 -10.83 -17.91 -5.59
CA ILE A 110 -10.72 -16.53 -5.09
C ILE A 110 -9.23 -16.15 -4.93
N LEU A 111 -8.42 -17.01 -4.30
CA LEU A 111 -7.00 -16.76 -4.08
C LEU A 111 -6.23 -16.63 -5.40
N GLU A 112 -6.53 -17.50 -6.37
CA GLU A 112 -5.93 -17.46 -7.71
C GLU A 112 -6.18 -16.13 -8.41
N VAL A 113 -7.35 -15.50 -8.21
CA VAL A 113 -7.64 -14.16 -8.74
C VAL A 113 -6.78 -13.09 -8.05
N ILE A 114 -6.63 -13.15 -6.72
CA ILE A 114 -5.75 -12.21 -6.00
C ILE A 114 -4.30 -12.32 -6.52
N HIS A 115 -3.82 -13.54 -6.76
CA HIS A 115 -2.50 -13.79 -7.34
C HIS A 115 -2.38 -13.30 -8.78
N ALA A 116 -3.39 -13.57 -9.63
CA ALA A 116 -3.39 -13.12 -11.03
C ALA A 116 -3.38 -11.59 -11.14
N LYS A 117 -3.98 -10.88 -10.17
CA LYS A 117 -3.92 -9.42 -10.04
C LYS A 117 -2.66 -8.93 -9.31
N GLN A 118 -1.78 -9.83 -8.88
CA GLN A 118 -0.54 -9.56 -8.15
C GLN A 118 -0.76 -8.69 -6.90
N CYS A 119 -1.93 -8.82 -6.27
CA CYS A 119 -2.31 -8.01 -5.13
C CYS A 119 -1.79 -8.59 -3.82
N LEU A 120 -1.23 -7.72 -3.00
CA LEU A 120 -0.89 -7.93 -1.59
C LEU A 120 -1.88 -7.18 -0.69
N TYR A 121 -1.85 -7.47 0.61
CA TYR A 121 -2.68 -6.81 1.62
C TYR A 121 -4.17 -6.78 1.24
N THR A 122 -4.67 -7.89 0.69
CA THR A 122 -6.01 -7.97 0.09
C THR A 122 -6.74 -9.19 0.65
N ALA A 123 -7.95 -8.96 1.17
CA ALA A 123 -8.88 -10.01 1.55
C ALA A 123 -10.15 -9.92 0.71
N VAL A 124 -10.66 -11.07 0.27
CA VAL A 124 -11.89 -11.19 -0.50
C VAL A 124 -12.83 -12.19 0.17
N VAL A 125 -14.08 -11.80 0.35
CA VAL A 125 -15.16 -12.67 0.84
C VAL A 125 -16.28 -12.69 -0.20
N VAL A 126 -16.69 -13.89 -0.60
CA VAL A 126 -17.81 -14.11 -1.50
C VAL A 126 -18.90 -14.86 -0.75
N THR A 127 -19.96 -14.12 -0.40
CA THR A 127 -21.16 -14.67 0.25
C THR A 127 -22.11 -15.21 -0.80
N ARG A 128 -22.45 -16.49 -0.71
CA ARG A 128 -23.40 -17.15 -1.61
C ARG A 128 -24.72 -17.47 -0.92
N TYR A 129 -25.82 -17.12 -1.58
CA TYR A 129 -27.16 -17.64 -1.30
C TYR A 129 -27.58 -18.57 -2.44
N PHE A 130 -27.82 -19.84 -2.13
CA PHE A 130 -28.19 -20.86 -3.11
C PHE A 130 -29.56 -20.59 -3.75
N GLY A 131 -29.61 -20.59 -5.08
CA GLY A 131 -30.81 -20.26 -5.85
C GLY A 131 -31.68 -21.45 -6.30
N GLY A 132 -31.43 -22.66 -5.78
CA GLY A 132 -32.15 -23.86 -6.19
C GLY A 132 -31.58 -24.57 -7.44
N ILE A 133 -30.61 -23.98 -8.14
CA ILE A 133 -29.96 -24.59 -9.31
C ILE A 133 -28.48 -24.86 -9.00
N LYS A 134 -28.07 -26.13 -9.11
CA LYS A 134 -26.68 -26.54 -8.91
C LYS A 134 -25.81 -26.09 -10.08
N LEU A 135 -24.71 -25.39 -9.78
CA LEU A 135 -23.75 -24.91 -10.79
C LEU A 135 -22.77 -26.01 -11.27
N GLY A 136 -22.61 -27.09 -10.49
CA GLY A 136 -21.52 -28.05 -10.68
C GLY A 136 -20.15 -27.46 -10.34
N ALA A 137 -19.12 -28.31 -10.23
CA ALA A 137 -17.78 -27.87 -9.80
C ALA A 137 -17.18 -26.76 -10.70
N GLY A 138 -17.21 -26.95 -12.02
CA GLY A 138 -16.70 -25.94 -12.96
C GLY A 138 -17.57 -24.67 -13.05
N GLY A 139 -18.85 -24.74 -12.66
CA GLY A 139 -19.69 -23.55 -12.53
C GLY A 139 -19.38 -22.75 -11.27
N LEU A 140 -19.10 -23.43 -10.15
CA LEU A 140 -18.67 -22.81 -8.90
C LEU A 140 -17.34 -22.10 -9.06
N VAL A 141 -16.33 -22.79 -9.61
CA VAL A 141 -15.00 -22.21 -9.87
C VAL A 141 -15.13 -20.89 -10.63
N ARG A 142 -15.89 -20.89 -11.74
CA ARG A 142 -16.12 -19.67 -12.53
C ARG A 142 -16.87 -18.59 -11.78
N ALA A 143 -17.91 -18.94 -11.01
CA ALA A 143 -18.69 -17.98 -10.24
C ALA A 143 -17.85 -17.28 -9.17
N TYR A 144 -17.04 -18.03 -8.41
CA TYR A 144 -16.18 -17.48 -7.36
C TYR A 144 -15.01 -16.66 -7.93
N SER A 145 -14.38 -17.12 -9.03
CA SER A 145 -13.37 -16.30 -9.72
C SER A 145 -13.95 -15.00 -10.26
N GLN A 146 -15.13 -15.05 -10.91
CA GLN A 146 -15.79 -13.86 -11.43
C GLN A 146 -16.16 -12.90 -10.31
N GLY A 147 -16.71 -13.41 -9.20
CA GLY A 147 -17.06 -12.60 -8.04
C GLY A 147 -15.86 -11.91 -7.41
N ALA A 148 -14.75 -12.65 -7.22
CA ALA A 148 -13.51 -12.09 -6.68
C ALA A 148 -12.93 -11.00 -7.59
N ALA A 149 -12.91 -11.23 -8.90
CA ALA A 149 -12.38 -10.27 -9.87
C ALA A 149 -13.21 -8.98 -9.87
N ALA A 150 -14.55 -9.11 -9.85
CA ALA A 150 -15.46 -7.98 -9.82
C ALA A 150 -15.38 -7.19 -8.51
N ALA A 151 -15.13 -7.86 -7.37
CA ALA A 151 -14.95 -7.18 -6.09
C ALA A 151 -13.63 -6.38 -6.04
N ILE A 152 -12.54 -6.94 -6.56
CA ILE A 152 -11.25 -6.23 -6.69
C ILE A 152 -11.38 -5.05 -7.65
N GLU A 153 -12.08 -5.22 -8.77
CA GLU A 153 -12.37 -4.14 -9.70
C GLU A 153 -13.22 -3.03 -9.07
N ALA A 154 -14.27 -3.40 -8.32
CA ALA A 154 -15.12 -2.46 -7.60
C ALA A 154 -14.35 -1.68 -6.51
N ALA A 155 -13.34 -2.29 -5.89
CA ALA A 155 -12.45 -1.61 -4.95
C ALA A 155 -11.50 -0.63 -5.67
N GLY A 156 -11.08 -0.97 -6.90
CA GLY A 156 -10.05 -0.26 -7.64
C GLY A 156 -8.65 -0.69 -7.20
N LEU A 157 -7.78 -0.93 -8.18
CA LEU A 157 -6.38 -1.26 -7.92
C LEU A 157 -5.59 0.00 -7.55
N VAL A 158 -4.64 -0.16 -6.64
CA VAL A 158 -3.73 0.89 -6.19
C VAL A 158 -2.32 0.33 -6.15
N LYS A 159 -1.34 1.09 -6.66
CA LYS A 159 0.08 0.79 -6.45
C LYS A 159 0.56 1.59 -5.24
N ARG A 160 1.22 0.91 -4.30
CA ARG A 160 1.86 1.56 -3.16
C ARG A 160 3.37 1.42 -3.30
N MET A 161 4.08 2.52 -3.12
CA MET A 161 5.53 2.59 -3.25
C MET A 161 6.14 3.22 -2.01
N MET A 162 7.23 2.64 -1.51
CA MET A 162 7.96 3.18 -0.38
C MET A 162 8.61 4.50 -0.77
N HIS A 163 8.32 5.54 -0.01
CA HIS A 163 8.91 6.85 -0.15
C HIS A 163 9.67 7.22 1.12
N GLN A 164 10.78 7.93 0.96
CA GLN A 164 11.54 8.56 2.02
C GLN A 164 11.11 10.03 2.14
N GLN A 165 10.78 10.47 3.35
CA GLN A 165 10.55 11.90 3.60
C GLN A 165 11.90 12.63 3.63
N VAL A 166 11.99 13.73 2.91
CA VAL A 166 13.10 14.69 2.97
C VAL A 166 12.53 16.02 3.42
N VAL A 167 12.94 16.49 4.58
CA VAL A 167 12.53 17.77 5.15
C VAL A 167 13.58 18.81 4.79
N ILE A 168 13.15 19.84 4.06
CA ILE A 168 14.00 20.92 3.58
C ILE A 168 13.67 22.18 4.36
N THR A 169 14.64 22.75 5.06
CA THR A 169 14.49 24.01 5.80
C THR A 169 15.35 25.09 5.17
N PHE A 170 14.73 26.19 4.74
CA PHE A 170 15.39 27.24 3.98
C PHE A 170 14.85 28.64 4.31
N ASP A 171 15.62 29.67 3.96
CA ASP A 171 15.27 31.07 4.18
C ASP A 171 14.17 31.54 3.21
N TYR A 172 13.32 32.47 3.64
CA TYR A 172 12.22 33.02 2.82
C TYR A 172 12.68 33.61 1.48
N SER A 173 13.93 34.09 1.38
CA SER A 173 14.54 34.55 0.12
C SER A 173 14.54 33.49 -0.99
N PHE A 174 14.51 32.20 -0.65
CA PHE A 174 14.46 31.11 -1.61
C PHE A 174 13.05 30.62 -1.95
N MET A 175 12.00 31.15 -1.31
CA MET A 175 10.63 30.64 -1.43
C MET A 175 10.17 30.47 -2.87
N GLY A 176 10.23 31.54 -3.67
CA GLY A 176 9.77 31.49 -5.06
C GLY A 176 10.56 30.51 -5.93
N LYS A 177 11.87 30.36 -5.69
CA LYS A 177 12.71 29.39 -6.41
C LYS A 177 12.39 27.95 -5.98
N MET A 178 12.28 27.71 -4.68
CA MET A 178 11.98 26.39 -4.14
C MET A 178 10.60 25.90 -4.57
N GLU A 179 9.59 26.77 -4.52
CA GLU A 179 8.25 26.46 -5.01
C GLU A 179 8.28 26.08 -6.49
N HIS A 180 8.91 26.90 -7.33
CA HIS A 180 9.03 26.63 -8.76
C HIS A 180 9.73 25.29 -9.06
N GLU A 181 10.89 25.06 -8.44
CA GLU A 181 11.70 23.87 -8.72
C GLU A 181 11.08 22.59 -8.13
N LEU A 182 10.57 22.62 -6.91
CA LEU A 182 9.95 21.45 -6.26
C LEU A 182 8.71 21.00 -7.03
N HIS A 183 7.85 21.92 -7.48
CA HIS A 183 6.67 21.55 -8.27
C HIS A 183 7.02 20.92 -9.62
N ARG A 184 8.22 21.19 -10.17
CA ARG A 184 8.71 20.57 -11.41
C ARG A 184 9.28 19.18 -11.23
N THR A 185 9.62 18.79 -10.00
CA THR A 185 10.18 17.45 -9.73
C THR A 185 9.18 16.33 -9.93
N GLY A 186 7.89 16.60 -9.75
CA GLY A 186 6.85 15.57 -9.72
C GLY A 186 6.82 14.73 -8.43
N TYR A 187 7.65 15.05 -7.44
CA TYR A 187 7.60 14.43 -6.12
C TYR A 187 6.35 14.86 -5.35
N LEU A 188 5.97 14.08 -4.34
CA LEU A 188 4.82 14.41 -3.50
C LEU A 188 5.24 15.47 -2.48
N LEU A 189 4.64 16.65 -2.57
CA LEU A 189 4.94 17.79 -1.70
C LEU A 189 3.88 17.88 -0.61
N GLU A 190 4.31 18.02 0.65
CA GLU A 190 3.41 18.41 1.73
C GLU A 190 3.13 19.91 1.71
N THR A 191 2.24 20.37 2.59
CA THR A 191 2.06 21.80 2.81
C THR A 191 3.29 22.35 3.56
N PRO A 192 3.93 23.43 3.07
CA PRO A 192 5.05 24.03 3.77
C PRO A 192 4.61 24.65 5.11
N SER A 193 5.50 24.55 6.10
CA SER A 193 5.36 25.20 7.41
C SER A 193 6.18 26.49 7.44
N PHE A 194 5.58 27.57 7.95
CA PHE A 194 6.17 28.90 7.97
C PHE A 194 6.42 29.34 9.43
N ALA A 195 7.70 29.44 9.81
CA ALA A 195 8.14 29.91 11.12
C ALA A 195 9.30 30.91 10.93
N ASP A 196 10.36 30.84 11.73
CA ASP A 196 11.58 31.64 11.52
C ASP A 196 12.25 31.35 10.15
N LYS A 197 12.04 30.13 9.64
CA LYS A 197 12.39 29.66 8.30
C LYS A 197 11.22 28.90 7.70
N VAL A 198 11.27 28.67 6.39
CA VAL A 198 10.32 27.79 5.70
C VAL A 198 10.80 26.36 5.85
N SER A 199 9.91 25.45 6.24
CA SER A 199 10.17 24.01 6.24
C SER A 199 9.21 23.32 5.29
N TRP A 200 9.73 22.54 4.35
CA TRP A 200 8.94 21.86 3.34
C TRP A 200 9.33 20.39 3.28
N ALA A 201 8.39 19.51 3.61
CA ALA A 201 8.55 18.08 3.47
C ALA A 201 8.21 17.62 2.05
N VAL A 202 9.11 16.81 1.49
CA VAL A 202 9.02 16.24 0.15
C VAL A 202 9.21 14.74 0.25
N TRP A 203 8.34 13.97 -0.39
CA TRP A 203 8.45 12.51 -0.44
C TRP A 203 9.07 12.09 -1.76
N THR A 204 10.22 11.45 -1.69
CA THR A 204 10.90 10.85 -2.85
C THR A 204 10.74 9.34 -2.81
N PRO A 205 10.66 8.64 -3.96
CA PRO A 205 10.81 7.19 -3.98
C PRO A 205 12.07 6.77 -3.21
N LEU A 206 12.00 5.66 -2.48
CA LEU A 206 13.13 5.17 -1.71
C LEU A 206 14.34 4.94 -2.63
N GLY A 207 15.48 5.56 -2.32
CA GLY A 207 16.70 5.54 -3.12
C GLY A 207 16.91 6.78 -4.00
N GLU A 208 15.90 7.63 -4.17
CA GLU A 208 16.02 8.90 -4.92
C GLU A 208 16.33 10.12 -4.03
N GLU A 209 16.42 9.95 -2.70
CA GLU A 209 16.65 11.05 -1.75
C GLU A 209 17.93 11.83 -2.06
N GLN A 210 19.00 11.13 -2.46
CA GLN A 210 20.30 11.74 -2.76
C GLN A 210 20.21 12.73 -3.94
N LYS A 211 19.41 12.39 -4.95
CA LYS A 211 19.20 13.25 -6.12
C LYS A 211 18.48 14.55 -5.73
N LEU A 212 17.46 14.47 -4.88
CA LEU A 212 16.79 15.65 -4.37
C LEU A 212 17.73 16.50 -3.51
N ILE A 213 18.54 15.86 -2.66
CA ILE A 213 19.53 16.57 -1.81
C ILE A 213 20.51 17.37 -2.67
N GLU A 214 21.04 16.78 -3.73
CA GLU A 214 21.95 17.46 -4.66
C GLU A 214 21.28 18.63 -5.39
N GLN A 215 20.04 18.44 -5.86
CA GLN A 215 19.26 19.48 -6.53
C GLN A 215 19.00 20.68 -5.61
N VAL A 216 18.51 20.44 -4.40
CA VAL A 216 18.20 21.48 -3.41
C VAL A 216 19.46 22.22 -2.97
N THR A 217 20.57 21.49 -2.78
CA THR A 217 21.87 22.08 -2.46
C THR A 217 22.30 23.05 -3.57
N ASN A 218 22.13 22.69 -4.83
CA ASN A 218 22.42 23.57 -5.97
C ASN A 218 21.48 24.77 -6.05
N TRP A 219 20.18 24.59 -5.82
CA TRP A 219 19.20 25.67 -5.90
C TRP A 219 19.40 26.74 -4.82
N THR A 220 19.86 26.32 -3.65
CA THR A 220 20.04 27.18 -2.47
C THR A 220 21.50 27.55 -2.19
N HIS A 221 22.42 27.19 -3.09
CA HIS A 221 23.87 27.37 -2.91
C HIS A 221 24.36 26.80 -1.55
N GLY A 222 23.80 25.67 -1.12
CA GLY A 222 24.11 25.02 0.15
C GLY A 222 23.56 25.70 1.40
N GLN A 223 22.66 26.68 1.28
CA GLN A 223 22.10 27.40 2.43
C GLN A 223 20.88 26.70 3.05
N ALA A 224 20.24 25.78 2.34
CA ALA A 224 19.20 24.93 2.91
C ALA A 224 19.78 23.87 3.85
N VAL A 225 19.05 23.58 4.92
CA VAL A 225 19.31 22.45 5.81
C VAL A 225 18.36 21.32 5.42
N LEU A 226 18.91 20.13 5.18
CA LEU A 226 18.14 18.95 4.82
C LEU A 226 18.25 17.87 5.90
N SER A 227 17.13 17.19 6.17
CA SER A 227 17.10 16.02 7.06
C SER A 227 16.16 14.95 6.51
N LEU A 228 16.53 13.69 6.72
CA LEU A 228 15.67 12.56 6.39
C LEU A 228 14.65 12.31 7.51
N GLY A 229 13.38 12.19 7.15
CA GLY A 229 12.29 11.80 8.04
C GLY A 229 12.00 10.30 7.98
N GLU A 230 10.74 9.94 8.16
CA GLU A 230 10.29 8.54 8.11
C GLU A 230 10.15 8.02 6.67
N ALA A 231 10.12 6.69 6.53
CA ALA A 231 9.84 6.02 5.26
C ALA A 231 8.44 5.40 5.31
N GLU A 232 7.61 5.71 4.31
CA GLU A 232 6.21 5.29 4.26
C GLU A 232 5.78 4.86 2.85
N TYR A 233 4.83 3.94 2.79
CA TYR A 233 4.15 3.63 1.53
C TYR A 233 3.17 4.74 1.16
N LYS A 234 3.43 5.40 0.02
CA LYS A 234 2.50 6.34 -0.59
C LYS A 234 1.80 5.68 -1.79
N ASP A 235 0.55 6.07 -1.97
CA ASP A 235 -0.25 5.63 -3.12
C ASP A 235 0.25 6.39 -4.35
N VAL A 236 0.54 5.65 -5.42
CA VAL A 236 0.96 6.21 -6.70
C VAL A 236 -0.05 5.82 -7.77
N PRO A 237 -0.33 6.71 -8.73
CA PRO A 237 -1.16 6.38 -9.88
C PRO A 237 -0.64 5.11 -10.59
N LEU A 238 -1.57 4.30 -11.10
CA LEU A 238 -1.28 3.11 -11.92
C LEU A 238 -0.82 3.47 -13.33
#